data_AF-A0AAX6HH96-F1
#
_entry.id   AF-A0AAX6HH96-F1
#
_cell.length_a   1.000
_cell.length_b   1.000
_cell.length_c   1.000
_cell.angle_alpha   90.00
_cell.angle_beta   90.00
_cell.angle_gamma   90.00
#
_symmetry.space_group_name_H-M   'P 1'
#
loop_
_entity.id
_entity.type
_entity.pdbx_description
1 polymer ?
#
loop_
_entity_poly.entity_id
_entity_poly.type
_entity_poly.pdbx_seq_one_letter_code
_entity_poly.pdbx_strand_id
1 'polypeptide(L)'
;MGVYGKPEPNDFTTDYQHWKNVVTKSYLTGFGIDWSKVRNVMDMRAVYGGFAAALKDLKVWVMNVVNVDSPDTLPIIYERGLFGMYHDWCESFSTYPRTYDLLHADRMFSQLKKRCKILPTVVEIDRIVRPGGKLIVRDESGTVSELETLLKSLHWEIRLTFSKNQEGILCAEKSDWRPEKHSSSF
;
A
#
# COMPACT_ATOMS: atom_id res chain seq x y z
N MET A 1 26.51 -6.49 7.36
CA MET A 1 25.21 -6.99 7.87
C MET A 1 24.33 -5.78 8.08
N GLY A 2 23.20 -5.75 7.40
CA GLY A 2 22.31 -4.60 7.23
C GLY A 2 21.53 -4.84 5.95
N VAL A 3 20.41 -5.56 6.10
CA VAL A 3 19.20 -5.57 5.23
C VAL A 3 18.03 -6.12 6.06
N TYR A 4 18.24 -7.07 6.98
CA TYR A 4 17.24 -7.52 7.99
C TYR A 4 17.92 -8.17 9.22
N GLY A 5 18.45 -7.39 10.18
CA GLY A 5 19.04 -7.99 11.39
C GLY A 5 19.49 -7.03 12.49
N LYS A 6 20.00 -5.85 12.14
CA LYS A 6 20.11 -4.67 13.03
C LYS A 6 19.89 -3.41 12.19
N PRO A 7 19.01 -2.49 12.61
CA PRO A 7 18.77 -1.24 11.87
C PRO A 7 20.02 -0.35 11.91
N GLU A 8 20.58 0.04 10.75
CA GLU A 8 21.61 1.08 10.70
C GLU A 8 21.08 2.38 10.05
N PRO A 9 21.54 3.57 10.48
CA PRO A 9 21.09 4.85 9.92
C PRO A 9 21.26 4.98 8.40
N ASN A 10 22.21 4.24 7.82
CA ASN A 10 22.48 4.24 6.38
C ASN A 10 21.43 3.46 5.57
N ASP A 11 20.71 2.53 6.22
CA ASP A 11 19.64 1.75 5.60
C ASP A 11 18.44 2.65 5.23
N PHE A 12 18.13 3.65 6.08
CA PHE A 12 17.12 4.66 5.77
C PHE A 12 17.46 5.45 4.49
N THR A 13 18.71 5.92 4.36
CA THR A 13 19.10 6.74 3.21
C THR A 13 18.97 5.94 1.92
N THR A 14 19.34 4.66 1.95
CA THR A 14 19.20 3.74 0.82
C THR A 14 17.72 3.52 0.48
N ASP A 15 16.88 3.27 1.48
CA ASP A 15 15.43 3.09 1.33
C ASP A 15 14.77 4.36 0.74
N TYR A 16 15.10 5.54 1.27
CA TYR A 16 14.63 6.82 0.75
C TYR A 16 15.01 7.03 -0.72
N GLN A 17 16.26 6.77 -1.10
CA GLN A 17 16.70 6.94 -2.49
C GLN A 17 16.01 5.94 -3.44
N HIS A 18 15.79 4.70 -2.98
CA HIS A 18 15.01 3.72 -3.73
C HIS A 18 13.59 4.23 -3.99
N TRP A 19 12.88 4.62 -2.93
CA TRP A 19 11.50 5.09 -3.04
C TRP A 19 11.36 6.41 -3.79
N LYS A 20 12.29 7.35 -3.63
CA LYS A 20 12.31 8.59 -4.41
C LYS A 20 12.34 8.31 -5.90
N ASN A 21 13.17 7.37 -6.33
CA ASN A 21 13.24 6.97 -7.74
C ASN A 21 11.96 6.29 -8.22
N VAL A 22 11.41 5.36 -7.44
CA VAL A 22 10.17 4.63 -7.77
C VAL A 22 8.99 5.57 -7.88
N VAL A 23 8.78 6.42 -6.87
CA VAL A 23 7.66 7.37 -6.83
C VAL A 23 7.75 8.32 -8.02
N THR A 24 8.92 8.93 -8.24
CA THR A 24 9.11 9.92 -9.30
C THR A 24 8.96 9.33 -10.70
N LYS A 25 9.50 8.13 -10.95
CA LYS A 25 9.55 7.54 -12.30
C LYS A 25 8.32 6.72 -12.66
N SER A 26 7.66 6.12 -11.68
CA SER A 26 6.60 5.13 -11.92
C SER A 26 5.26 5.56 -11.37
N TYR A 27 5.20 6.06 -10.13
CA TYR A 27 3.90 6.26 -9.46
C TYR A 27 3.29 7.64 -9.77
N LEU A 28 4.12 8.68 -9.92
CA LEU A 28 3.66 10.04 -10.27
C LEU A 28 3.20 10.16 -11.73
N THR A 29 3.73 9.35 -12.64
CA THR A 29 3.52 9.50 -14.09
C THR A 29 2.82 8.31 -14.74
N GLY A 30 3.03 7.09 -14.23
CA GLY A 30 2.60 5.86 -14.91
C GLY A 30 1.20 5.37 -14.55
N PHE A 31 0.65 5.78 -13.42
CA PHE A 31 -0.60 5.20 -12.88
C PHE A 31 -1.84 6.10 -13.02
N GLY A 32 -1.72 7.28 -13.62
CA GLY A 32 -2.84 8.21 -13.77
C GLY A 32 -3.44 8.68 -12.44
N ILE A 33 -2.68 8.61 -11.35
CA ILE A 33 -3.12 9.04 -10.02
C ILE A 33 -3.10 10.57 -9.98
N ASP A 34 -4.26 11.16 -9.73
CA ASP A 34 -4.38 12.59 -9.46
C ASP A 34 -3.94 12.89 -8.02
N TRP A 35 -2.63 13.06 -7.82
CA TRP A 35 -2.01 13.35 -6.53
C TRP A 35 -2.52 14.65 -5.87
N SER A 36 -3.18 15.54 -6.63
CA SER A 36 -3.81 16.74 -6.06
C SER A 36 -5.00 16.41 -5.16
N LYS A 37 -5.64 15.26 -5.37
CA LYS A 37 -6.81 14.75 -4.63
C LYS A 37 -6.45 13.78 -3.50
N VAL A 38 -5.19 13.33 -3.44
CA VAL A 38 -4.70 12.44 -2.37
C VAL A 38 -4.31 13.29 -1.16
N ARG A 39 -4.76 12.88 0.03
CA ARG A 39 -4.40 13.53 1.31
C ARG A 39 -3.94 12.51 2.34
N ASN A 40 -4.66 11.41 2.50
CA ASN A 40 -4.37 10.37 3.50
C ASN A 40 -3.85 9.11 2.82
N VAL A 41 -2.58 8.80 3.06
CA VAL A 41 -1.89 7.63 2.54
C VAL A 41 -1.55 6.71 3.70
N MET A 42 -1.60 5.41 3.49
CA MET A 42 -0.99 4.43 4.40
C MET A 42 0.02 3.61 3.64
N ASP A 43 1.22 3.50 4.21
CA ASP A 43 2.21 2.53 3.80
C ASP A 43 2.07 1.31 4.71
N MET A 44 1.47 0.25 4.17
CA MET A 44 1.09 -0.94 4.92
C MET A 44 2.29 -1.76 5.39
N ARG A 45 3.48 -1.52 4.82
CA ARG A 45 4.75 -2.12 5.23
C ARG A 45 5.89 -1.13 5.01
N ALA A 46 6.08 -0.22 5.96
CA ALA A 46 6.96 0.93 5.81
C ALA A 46 8.46 0.63 5.85
N VAL A 47 8.86 -0.52 6.43
CA VAL A 47 10.27 -0.84 6.71
C VAL A 47 10.96 0.35 7.40
N TYR A 48 11.71 1.22 6.72
CA TYR A 48 12.36 2.40 7.32
C TYR A 48 11.60 3.72 7.15
N GLY A 49 10.44 3.73 6.48
CA GLY A 49 9.66 4.93 6.19
C GLY A 49 10.17 5.73 4.98
N GLY A 50 10.98 5.14 4.12
CA GLY A 50 11.53 5.81 2.93
C GLY A 50 10.46 6.20 1.92
N PHE A 51 9.36 5.45 1.81
CA PHE A 51 8.21 5.80 0.98
C PHE A 51 7.54 7.09 1.46
N ALA A 52 7.26 7.21 2.77
CA ALA A 52 6.72 8.43 3.35
C ALA A 52 7.67 9.62 3.15
N ALA A 53 8.98 9.41 3.35
CA ALA A 53 9.98 10.45 3.10
C ALA A 53 10.05 10.88 1.62
N ALA A 54 9.82 9.95 0.68
CA ALA A 54 9.76 10.25 -0.76
C ALA A 54 8.54 11.11 -1.14
N LEU A 55 7.46 11.05 -0.35
CA LEU A 55 6.24 11.83 -0.55
C LEU A 55 6.21 13.16 0.21
N LYS A 56 7.28 13.52 0.94
CA LYS A 56 7.32 14.71 1.82
C LYS A 56 7.00 16.03 1.11
N ASP A 57 7.33 16.14 -0.18
CA ASP A 57 7.16 17.36 -0.96
C ASP A 57 5.71 17.48 -1.49
N LEU A 58 4.92 16.41 -1.36
CA LEU A 58 3.49 16.40 -1.63
C LEU A 58 2.72 16.78 -0.35
N LYS A 59 1.59 17.46 -0.50
CA LYS A 59 0.68 17.80 0.61
C LYS A 59 -0.15 16.58 1.05
N VAL A 60 0.53 15.51 1.47
CA VAL A 60 -0.06 14.24 1.90
C VAL A 60 0.47 13.84 3.27
N TRP A 61 -0.35 13.10 4.00
CA TRP A 61 -0.05 12.51 5.29
C TRP A 61 0.09 10.99 5.10
N VAL A 62 1.21 10.40 5.54
CA VAL A 62 1.51 8.97 5.33
C VAL A 62 1.59 8.23 6.66
N MET A 63 0.60 7.38 6.95
CA MET A 63 0.65 6.44 8.09
C MET A 63 1.58 5.29 7.77
N ASN A 64 2.70 5.19 8.49
CA ASN A 64 3.68 4.12 8.32
C ASN A 64 3.34 2.93 9.21
N VAL A 65 3.17 1.75 8.63
CA VAL A 65 2.88 0.52 9.39
C VAL A 65 4.14 -0.36 9.40
N VAL A 66 4.62 -0.68 10.60
CA VAL A 66 5.72 -1.64 10.81
C VAL A 66 5.10 -2.98 11.21
N ASN A 67 5.28 -4.00 10.38
CA ASN A 67 4.66 -5.29 10.65
C ASN A 67 5.37 -6.00 11.81
N VAL A 68 4.60 -6.72 12.64
CA VAL A 68 5.15 -7.46 13.81
C VAL A 68 6.13 -8.57 13.43
N ASP A 69 6.13 -9.02 12.18
CA ASP A 69 7.06 -10.02 11.63
C ASP A 69 8.29 -9.40 10.94
N SER A 70 8.47 -8.09 11.06
CA SER A 70 9.60 -7.35 10.50
C SER A 70 10.50 -6.76 11.59
N PRO A 71 11.76 -6.40 11.29
CA PRO A 71 12.64 -5.76 12.27
C PRO A 71 12.01 -4.49 12.85
N ASP A 72 12.33 -4.22 14.11
CA ASP A 72 11.90 -2.99 14.76
C ASP A 72 12.63 -1.78 14.17
N THR A 73 11.89 -1.02 13.36
CA THR A 73 12.33 0.20 12.66
C THR A 73 11.49 1.42 13.02
N LEU A 74 10.47 1.26 13.86
CA LEU A 74 9.58 2.37 14.24
C LEU A 74 10.32 3.51 14.97
N PRO A 75 11.33 3.25 15.84
CA PRO A 75 12.16 4.31 16.40
C PRO A 75 12.85 5.17 15.34
N ILE A 76 13.35 4.56 14.26
CA ILE A 76 13.99 5.30 13.15
C ILE A 76 12.97 6.19 12.44
N ILE A 77 11.75 5.67 12.21
CA ILE A 77 10.65 6.44 11.61
C ILE A 77 10.36 7.70 12.46
N TYR A 78 10.26 7.54 13.78
CA TYR A 78 10.03 8.65 14.71
C TYR A 78 11.19 9.65 14.77
N GLU A 79 12.45 9.18 14.75
CA GLU A 79 13.63 10.06 14.72
C GLU A 79 13.66 10.96 13.47
N ARG A 80 12.99 10.56 12.39
CA ARG A 80 12.86 11.37 11.15
C ARG A 80 11.61 12.25 11.13
N GLY A 81 10.85 12.31 12.23
CA GLY A 81 9.63 13.12 12.34
C GLY A 81 8.44 12.56 11.56
N LEU A 82 8.51 11.30 11.14
CA LEU A 82 7.39 10.57 10.56
C LEU A 82 6.62 9.87 11.68
N PHE A 83 5.34 9.59 11.48
CA PHE A 83 4.52 8.84 12.43
C PHE A 83 4.18 7.47 11.85
N GLY A 84 3.95 6.51 12.74
CA GLY A 84 3.65 5.15 12.37
C GLY A 84 3.20 4.32 13.56
N MET A 85 2.94 3.05 13.34
CA MET A 85 2.58 2.11 14.40
C MET A 85 2.99 0.68 14.03
N TYR A 86 3.03 -0.18 15.04
CA TYR A 86 3.08 -1.63 14.80
C TYR A 86 1.69 -2.16 14.48
N HIS A 87 1.63 -3.12 13.57
CA HIS A 87 0.39 -3.83 13.30
C HIS A 87 0.63 -5.27 12.82
N ASP A 88 -0.27 -6.18 13.22
CA ASP A 88 -0.36 -7.51 12.64
C ASP A 88 -1.52 -7.55 11.66
N TRP A 89 -1.21 -7.68 10.37
CA TRP A 89 -2.21 -7.72 9.31
C TRP A 89 -3.00 -9.02 9.21
N CYS A 90 -2.72 -10.00 10.08
CA CYS A 90 -3.62 -11.12 10.34
C CYS A 90 -4.81 -10.71 11.24
N GLU A 91 -4.76 -9.54 11.85
CA GLU A 91 -5.83 -8.92 12.64
C GLU A 91 -6.45 -7.72 11.91
N SER A 92 -7.60 -7.24 12.39
CA SER A 92 -8.22 -6.03 11.85
C SER A 92 -7.49 -4.76 12.27
N PHE A 93 -7.40 -3.77 11.39
CA PHE A 93 -6.75 -2.50 11.65
C PHE A 93 -7.68 -1.58 12.46
N SER A 94 -7.18 -1.06 13.59
CA SER A 94 -7.96 -0.19 14.48
C SER A 94 -8.10 1.23 13.90
N THR A 95 -8.94 1.38 12.87
CA THR A 95 -9.24 2.65 12.22
C THR A 95 -10.68 2.70 11.71
N TYR A 96 -11.17 3.91 11.49
CA TYR A 96 -12.50 4.12 10.93
C TYR A 96 -12.57 3.61 9.48
N PRO A 97 -13.70 3.03 9.06
CA PRO A 97 -13.91 2.71 7.65
C PRO A 97 -13.75 3.95 6.77
N ARG A 98 -13.24 3.77 5.54
CA ARG A 98 -13.12 4.85 4.54
C ARG A 98 -12.25 6.05 4.97
N THR A 99 -11.13 5.78 5.63
CA THR A 99 -10.18 6.80 6.13
C THR A 99 -9.13 7.20 5.11
N TYR A 100 -8.65 6.26 4.29
CA TYR A 100 -7.49 6.46 3.42
C TYR A 100 -7.88 6.66 1.95
N ASP A 101 -7.16 7.56 1.28
CA ASP A 101 -7.28 7.82 -0.16
C ASP A 101 -6.36 6.89 -0.98
N LEU A 102 -5.23 6.47 -0.41
CA LEU A 102 -4.25 5.59 -1.05
C LEU A 102 -3.66 4.62 -0.03
N LEU A 103 -3.66 3.33 -0.36
CA LEU A 103 -2.84 2.33 0.33
C LEU A 103 -1.69 1.90 -0.56
N HIS A 104 -0.52 1.74 0.05
CA HIS A 104 0.67 1.23 -0.59
C HIS A 104 1.14 -0.03 0.14
N ALA A 105 1.48 -1.07 -0.61
CA ALA A 105 2.02 -2.31 -0.08
C ALA A 105 3.17 -2.82 -0.96
N ASP A 106 4.36 -2.96 -0.37
CA ASP A 106 5.55 -3.53 -1.03
C ASP A 106 5.95 -4.85 -0.36
N ARG A 107 5.92 -5.95 -1.13
CA ARG A 107 6.22 -7.32 -0.70
C ARG A 107 5.59 -7.70 0.65
N MET A 108 4.36 -7.22 0.87
CA MET A 108 3.61 -7.44 2.09
C MET A 108 2.84 -8.76 2.03
N PHE A 109 2.14 -9.02 0.93
CA PHE A 109 1.20 -10.14 0.83
C PHE A 109 1.92 -11.47 0.67
N SER A 110 3.04 -11.54 -0.05
CA SER A 110 3.87 -12.75 -0.12
C SER A 110 4.38 -13.19 1.25
N GLN A 111 4.72 -12.24 2.13
CA GLN A 111 5.11 -12.53 3.51
C GLN A 111 3.90 -12.91 4.37
N LEU A 112 2.80 -12.17 4.23
CA LEU A 112 1.54 -12.43 4.93
C LEU A 112 1.05 -13.86 4.71
N LYS A 113 1.13 -14.36 3.46
CA LYS A 113 0.71 -15.73 3.07
C LYS A 113 1.39 -16.84 3.85
N LYS A 114 2.56 -16.59 4.43
CA LYS A 114 3.28 -17.56 5.27
C LYS A 114 2.65 -17.70 6.66
N ARG A 115 1.87 -16.71 7.11
CA ARG A 115 1.27 -16.65 8.44
C ARG A 115 -0.25 -16.74 8.42
N CYS A 116 -0.92 -16.13 7.45
CA CYS A 116 -2.38 -16.10 7.35
C CYS A 116 -2.88 -15.97 5.91
N LYS A 117 -4.19 -16.12 5.72
CA LYS A 117 -4.86 -16.01 4.41
C LYS A 117 -4.92 -14.54 3.99
N ILE A 118 -4.81 -14.28 2.68
CA ILE A 118 -4.85 -12.90 2.17
C ILE A 118 -6.26 -12.28 2.18
N LEU A 119 -7.30 -13.12 2.06
CA LEU A 119 -8.67 -12.65 1.89
C LEU A 119 -9.15 -11.74 3.04
N PRO A 120 -8.97 -12.07 4.32
CA PRO A 120 -9.33 -11.17 5.42
C PRO A 120 -8.65 -9.78 5.31
N THR A 121 -7.38 -9.74 4.93
CA THR A 121 -6.64 -8.48 4.76
C THR A 121 -7.15 -7.69 3.56
N VAL A 122 -7.55 -8.35 2.46
CA VAL A 122 -8.17 -7.66 1.31
C VAL A 122 -9.54 -7.08 1.68
N VAL A 123 -10.34 -7.78 2.49
CA VAL A 123 -11.61 -7.25 3.02
C VAL A 123 -11.35 -6.06 3.95
N GLU A 124 -10.29 -6.11 4.74
CA GLU A 124 -9.89 -5.00 5.61
C GLU A 124 -9.43 -3.77 4.81
N ILE A 125 -8.68 -3.98 3.73
CA ILE A 125 -8.33 -2.94 2.75
C ILE A 125 -9.60 -2.33 2.17
N ASP A 126 -10.57 -3.15 1.77
CA ASP A 126 -11.86 -2.64 1.31
C ASP A 126 -12.51 -1.76 2.37
N ARG A 127 -12.57 -2.21 3.62
CA ARG A 127 -13.21 -1.46 4.70
C ARG A 127 -12.57 -0.08 4.92
N ILE A 128 -11.24 0.02 4.94
CA ILE A 128 -10.53 1.26 5.32
C ILE A 128 -10.33 2.25 4.17
N VAL A 129 -10.43 1.80 2.91
CA VAL A 129 -10.30 2.67 1.73
C VAL A 129 -11.63 3.32 1.38
N ARG A 130 -11.59 4.63 1.12
CA ARG A 130 -12.78 5.37 0.69
C ARG A 130 -13.16 5.04 -0.76
N PRO A 131 -14.41 5.26 -1.18
CA PRO A 131 -14.76 5.19 -2.61
C PRO A 131 -13.90 6.13 -3.46
N GLY A 132 -13.43 5.66 -4.61
CA GLY A 132 -12.43 6.34 -5.45
C GLY A 132 -10.99 6.29 -4.93
N GLY A 133 -10.78 5.72 -3.74
CA GLY A 133 -9.47 5.47 -3.18
C GLY A 133 -8.72 4.38 -3.94
N LYS A 134 -7.39 4.38 -3.81
CA LYS A 134 -6.50 3.57 -4.65
C LYS A 134 -5.67 2.62 -3.81
N LEU A 135 -5.31 1.49 -4.41
CA LEU A 135 -4.40 0.51 -3.84
C LEU A 135 -3.26 0.30 -4.85
N ILE A 136 -2.04 0.51 -4.40
CA ILE A 136 -0.82 0.17 -5.14
C ILE A 136 -0.15 -1.00 -4.42
N VAL A 137 0.01 -2.11 -5.13
CA VAL A 137 0.73 -3.28 -4.62
C VAL A 137 1.89 -3.60 -5.53
N ARG A 138 3.07 -3.78 -4.94
CA ARG A 138 4.21 -4.44 -5.60
C ARG A 138 4.50 -5.73 -4.86
N ASP A 139 4.38 -6.87 -5.53
CA ASP A 139 4.61 -8.18 -4.88
C ASP A 139 4.97 -9.24 -5.92
N GLU A 140 5.14 -10.50 -5.50
CA GLU A 140 5.33 -11.63 -6.41
C GLU A 140 4.17 -11.75 -7.41
N SER A 141 4.48 -12.06 -8.67
CA SER A 141 3.50 -12.07 -9.77
C SER A 141 2.30 -13.00 -9.51
N GLY A 142 2.53 -14.15 -8.87
CA GLY A 142 1.46 -15.08 -8.49
C GLY A 142 0.53 -14.49 -7.43
N THR A 143 1.08 -13.77 -6.45
CA THR A 143 0.33 -13.09 -5.39
C THR A 143 -0.46 -11.90 -5.96
N VAL A 144 0.12 -11.15 -6.90
CA VAL A 144 -0.58 -10.08 -7.61
C VAL A 144 -1.79 -10.59 -8.39
N SER A 145 -1.65 -11.72 -9.09
CA SER A 145 -2.77 -12.34 -9.82
C SER A 145 -3.91 -12.78 -8.90
N GLU A 146 -3.58 -13.34 -7.73
CA GLU A 146 -4.57 -13.71 -6.71
C GLU A 146 -5.30 -12.46 -6.16
N LEU A 147 -4.55 -11.41 -5.85
CA LEU A 147 -5.12 -10.13 -5.40
C LEU A 147 -6.02 -9.49 -6.44
N GLU A 148 -5.63 -9.52 -7.71
CA GLU A 148 -6.44 -9.00 -8.81
C GLU A 148 -7.81 -9.69 -8.85
N THR A 149 -7.83 -11.02 -8.69
CA THR A 149 -9.07 -11.82 -8.67
C THR A 149 -9.98 -11.43 -7.49
N LEU A 150 -9.40 -11.26 -6.30
CA LEU A 150 -10.15 -10.85 -5.11
C LEU A 150 -10.68 -9.41 -5.19
N LEU A 151 -9.89 -8.48 -5.73
CA LEU A 151 -10.30 -7.10 -5.88
C LEU A 151 -11.44 -6.98 -6.90
N LYS A 152 -11.37 -7.74 -8.00
CA LYS A 152 -12.47 -7.82 -8.98
C LYS A 152 -13.76 -8.36 -8.38
N SER A 153 -13.70 -9.35 -7.49
CA SER A 153 -14.90 -9.86 -6.82
C SER A 153 -15.53 -8.87 -5.84
N LEU A 154 -14.74 -7.90 -5.35
CA LEU A 154 -15.19 -6.76 -4.57
C LEU A 154 -15.55 -5.53 -5.44
N HIS A 155 -15.64 -5.70 -6.76
CA HIS A 155 -15.96 -4.64 -7.73
C HIS A 155 -14.93 -3.51 -7.81
N TRP A 156 -13.68 -3.74 -7.40
CA TRP A 156 -12.61 -2.77 -7.66
C TRP A 156 -12.25 -2.75 -9.14
N GLU A 157 -11.91 -1.58 -9.65
CA GLU A 157 -11.44 -1.39 -11.01
C GLU A 157 -9.92 -1.54 -11.06
N ILE A 158 -9.44 -2.48 -11.88
CA ILE A 158 -7.99 -2.68 -12.08
C ILE A 158 -7.51 -1.68 -13.13
N ARG A 159 -6.74 -0.67 -12.70
CA ARG A 159 -6.23 0.39 -13.55
C ARG A 159 -4.95 -0.02 -14.28
N LEU A 160 -4.09 -0.79 -13.60
CA LEU A 160 -2.85 -1.29 -14.18
C LEU A 160 -2.45 -2.59 -13.50
N THR A 161 -2.09 -3.58 -14.31
CA THR A 161 -1.34 -4.76 -13.86
C THR A 161 -0.11 -4.89 -14.75
N PHE A 162 1.06 -4.95 -14.14
CA PHE A 162 2.33 -5.21 -14.82
C PHE A 162 3.01 -6.40 -14.14
N SER A 163 3.62 -7.30 -14.90
CA SER A 163 4.38 -8.42 -14.36
C SER A 163 5.64 -8.64 -15.19
N LYS A 164 6.80 -8.65 -14.54
CA LYS A 164 8.10 -8.90 -15.17
C LYS A 164 9.04 -9.56 -14.17
N ASN A 165 9.77 -10.58 -14.61
CA ASN A 165 10.79 -11.27 -13.81
C ASN A 165 10.30 -11.70 -12.41
N GLN A 166 9.14 -12.34 -12.32
CA GLN A 166 8.48 -12.80 -11.08
C GLN A 166 7.98 -11.70 -10.13
N GLU A 167 8.22 -10.42 -10.43
CA GLU A 167 7.62 -9.30 -9.71
C GLU A 167 6.44 -8.72 -10.49
N GLY A 168 5.37 -8.41 -9.78
CA GLY A 168 4.17 -7.77 -10.29
C GLY A 168 3.90 -6.44 -9.60
N ILE A 169 3.29 -5.52 -10.33
CA ILE A 169 2.73 -4.28 -9.81
C ILE A 169 1.26 -4.21 -10.19
N LEU A 170 0.41 -3.92 -9.21
CA LEU A 170 -1.03 -3.75 -9.35
C LEU A 170 -1.41 -2.36 -8.87
N CYS A 171 -2.18 -1.64 -9.67
CA CYS A 171 -2.88 -0.44 -9.26
C CYS A 171 -4.38 -0.67 -9.45
N ALA A 172 -5.13 -0.60 -8.35
CA ALA A 172 -6.58 -0.77 -8.36
C ALA A 172 -7.25 0.47 -7.74
N GLU A 173 -8.47 0.76 -8.19
CA GLU A 173 -9.30 1.84 -7.68
C GLU A 173 -10.63 1.29 -7.16
N LYS A 174 -11.01 1.72 -5.96
CA LYS A 174 -12.26 1.31 -5.34
C LYS A 174 -13.43 1.99 -6.04
N SER A 175 -14.38 1.20 -6.52
CA SER A 175 -15.61 1.70 -7.13
C SER A 175 -16.56 2.31 -6.09
N ASP A 176 -17.54 3.07 -6.57
CA ASP A 176 -18.63 3.52 -5.73
C ASP A 176 -19.56 2.37 -5.38
N TRP A 177 -19.95 2.31 -4.10
CA TRP A 177 -20.83 1.23 -3.61
C TRP A 177 -22.24 1.31 -4.21
N ARG A 178 -22.65 2.51 -4.67
CA ARG A 178 -24.03 2.75 -5.11
C ARG A 178 -24.23 2.03 -6.44
N PRO A 179 -25.15 1.04 -6.53
CA PRO A 179 -25.48 0.42 -7.80
C PRO A 179 -25.98 1.49 -8.76
N GLU A 180 -25.42 1.53 -9.96
CA GLU A 180 -26.01 2.32 -11.04
C GLU A 180 -27.40 1.73 -11.31
N LYS A 181 -28.43 2.59 -11.29
CA LYS A 181 -29.76 2.14 -11.68
C LYS A 181 -29.67 1.74 -13.15
N HIS A 182 -29.80 0.45 -13.45
CA HIS A 182 -30.11 0.03 -14.81
C HIS A 182 -31.39 0.76 -15.22
N SER A 183 -31.27 1.76 -16.10
CA SER A 183 -32.42 2.27 -16.83
C SER A 183 -32.87 1.12 -17.71
N SER A 184 -33.85 0.37 -17.22
CA SER A 184 -34.63 -0.55 -18.04
C SER A 184 -35.40 0.34 -19.01
N SER A 185 -34.84 0.48 -20.22
CA SER A 185 -35.59 0.98 -21.37
C SER A 185 -36.67 -0.06 -21.67
N PHE A 186 -37.86 0.17 -21.14
CA PHE A 186 -39.10 -0.45 -21.63
C PHE A 186 -39.59 0.32 -22.85
#